data_AF-A0A7D9INA1-F1
#
_entry.id   AF-A0A7D9INA1-F1
#
_cell.length_a   1.000
_cell.length_b   1.000
_cell.length_c   1.000
_cell.angle_alpha   90.00
_cell.angle_beta   90.00
_cell.angle_gamma   90.00
#
_symmetry.space_group_name_H-M   'P 1'
#
loop_
_entity.id
_entity.type
_entity.pdbx_description
1 polymer ?
#
loop_
_entity_poly.entity_id
_entity_poly.type
_entity_poly.pdbx_seq_one_letter_code
_entity_poly.pdbx_strand_id
1 'polypeptide(L)'
;MQDRALQTVKKYLNTFQQWKKWAKRKSLHALPASGYEFALYIAYLLRKAKSVSTIHAAVYEVAWAHKKVAAVSPTEHPLVKQMVEAAKRILCIAPKNRKQPLGIDHIKKLVRKFGGGGDLSKLQITCLITLGYSVFLLRCDDLAKLKKQDVLFYKDHMWIFFKREKLINIVRVHGFL
;
A
#
# COMPACT_ATOMS: atom_id res chain seq x y z
N MET A 1 22.27 7.44 -2.86
CA MET A 1 21.58 7.70 -1.58
C MET A 1 20.06 7.69 -1.78
N GLN A 2 19.39 6.54 -1.53
CA GLN A 2 17.94 6.45 -1.49
C GLN A 2 17.47 6.64 -0.04
N ASP A 3 17.02 7.85 0.30
CA ASP A 3 16.47 8.20 1.62
C ASP A 3 15.17 7.46 1.95
N ARG A 4 14.53 6.82 0.95
CA ARG A 4 13.25 6.10 1.08
C ARG A 4 13.21 4.84 0.23
N ALA A 5 12.39 3.88 0.66
CA ALA A 5 12.15 2.63 -0.08
C ALA A 5 11.67 2.88 -1.52
N LEU A 6 12.11 2.03 -2.46
CA LEU A 6 11.83 2.13 -3.89
C LEU A 6 10.33 2.26 -4.23
N GLN A 7 9.47 1.50 -3.54
CA GLN A 7 8.03 1.56 -3.73
C GLN A 7 7.45 2.93 -3.33
N THR A 8 7.98 3.51 -2.26
CA THR A 8 7.59 4.84 -1.77
C THR A 8 7.98 5.92 -2.77
N VAL A 9 9.19 5.84 -3.35
CA VAL A 9 9.65 6.76 -4.40
C VAL A 9 8.78 6.65 -5.65
N LYS A 10 8.50 5.43 -6.12
CA LYS A 10 7.61 5.20 -7.27
C LYS A 10 6.22 5.79 -7.03
N LYS A 11 5.67 5.64 -5.82
CA LYS A 11 4.37 6.20 -5.45
C LYS A 11 4.37 7.73 -5.52
N TYR A 12 5.41 8.38 -4.98
CA TYR A 12 5.54 9.84 -5.07
C TYR A 12 5.71 10.33 -6.50
N LEU A 13 6.53 9.68 -7.32
CA LEU A 13 6.67 10.06 -8.73
C LEU A 13 5.35 9.95 -9.49
N ASN A 14 4.63 8.84 -9.30
CA ASN A 14 3.39 8.61 -10.02
C ASN A 14 2.28 9.61 -9.60
N THR A 15 2.30 10.01 -8.34
CA THR A 15 1.30 10.95 -7.81
C THR A 15 1.70 12.40 -8.19
N PHE A 16 3.01 12.74 -8.20
CA PHE A 16 3.54 14.01 -8.69
C PHE A 16 3.27 14.23 -10.19
N GLN A 17 3.25 13.17 -10.99
CA GLN A 17 2.80 13.26 -12.38
C GLN A 17 1.35 13.73 -12.51
N GLN A 18 0.48 13.41 -11.55
CA GLN A 18 -0.91 13.90 -11.53
C GLN A 18 -0.97 15.40 -11.26
N TRP A 19 -0.16 15.88 -10.30
CA TRP A 19 0.03 17.31 -10.07
C TRP A 19 0.54 18.01 -11.35
N LYS A 20 1.62 17.50 -11.96
CA LYS A 20 2.19 18.07 -13.19
C LYS A 20 1.18 18.12 -14.34
N LYS A 21 0.38 17.06 -14.52
CA LYS A 21 -0.71 17.02 -15.51
C LYS A 21 -1.81 18.04 -15.21
N TRP A 22 -2.15 18.25 -13.94
CA TRP A 22 -3.14 19.26 -13.55
C TRP A 22 -2.61 20.68 -13.75
N ALA A 23 -1.38 20.96 -13.32
CA ALA A 23 -0.70 22.24 -13.51
C ALA A 23 -0.63 22.60 -15.01
N LYS A 24 -0.22 21.64 -15.87
CA LYS A 24 -0.19 21.85 -17.34
C LYS A 24 -1.56 22.20 -17.92
N ARG A 25 -2.65 21.59 -17.43
CA ARG A 25 -4.02 21.91 -17.88
C ARG A 25 -4.50 23.30 -17.45
N LYS A 26 -3.91 23.85 -16.40
CA LYS A 26 -4.20 25.19 -15.88
C LYS A 26 -3.17 26.22 -16.35
N SER A 27 -2.26 25.85 -17.25
CA SER A 27 -1.15 26.68 -17.73
C SER A 27 -0.24 27.17 -16.60
N LEU A 28 -0.11 26.39 -15.53
CA LEU A 28 0.73 26.69 -14.36
C LEU A 28 2.07 25.94 -14.44
N HIS A 29 3.11 26.53 -13.85
CA HIS A 29 4.40 25.87 -13.70
C HIS A 29 4.31 24.79 -12.61
N ALA A 30 4.78 23.58 -12.92
CA ALA A 30 4.73 22.47 -11.96
C ALA A 30 5.70 22.65 -10.78
N LEU A 31 6.79 23.40 -11.00
CA LEU A 31 7.83 23.78 -10.02
C LEU A 31 8.44 25.14 -10.47
N PRO A 32 8.68 26.09 -9.55
CA PRO A 32 8.18 26.14 -8.16
C PRO A 32 6.67 26.39 -8.14
N ALA A 33 5.94 25.64 -7.31
CA ALA A 33 4.51 25.83 -7.15
C ALA A 33 4.22 26.85 -6.06
N SER A 34 3.33 27.80 -6.30
CA SER A 34 2.85 28.70 -5.27
C SER A 34 1.90 27.98 -4.30
N GLY A 35 1.89 28.38 -3.03
CA GLY A 35 0.98 27.82 -2.02
C GLY A 35 -0.50 27.93 -2.41
N TYR A 36 -0.87 29.01 -3.12
CA TYR A 36 -2.23 29.24 -3.62
C TYR A 36 -2.62 28.26 -4.73
N GLU A 37 -1.73 28.02 -5.68
CA GLU A 37 -1.95 27.08 -6.79
C GLU A 37 -2.13 25.64 -6.25
N PHE A 38 -1.34 25.28 -5.24
CA PHE A 38 -1.45 23.99 -4.60
C PHE A 38 -2.74 23.86 -3.77
N ALA A 39 -3.18 24.92 -3.08
CA ALA A 39 -4.47 24.93 -2.38
C ALA A 39 -5.66 24.73 -3.34
N LEU A 40 -5.63 25.34 -4.53
CA LEU A 40 -6.63 25.11 -5.58
C LEU A 40 -6.63 23.66 -6.07
N TYR A 41 -5.45 23.05 -6.18
CA TYR A 41 -5.37 21.64 -6.52
C TYR A 41 -5.90 20.72 -5.43
N ILE A 42 -5.70 21.03 -4.14
CA ILE A 42 -6.33 20.29 -3.04
C ILE A 42 -7.85 20.40 -3.14
N ALA A 43 -8.40 21.58 -3.46
CA ALA A 43 -9.84 21.74 -3.68
C ALA A 43 -10.34 20.86 -4.84
N TYR A 44 -9.61 20.82 -5.95
CA TYR A 44 -9.91 19.94 -7.08
C TYR A 44 -9.81 18.45 -6.69
N LEU A 45 -8.77 18.07 -5.95
CA LEU A 45 -8.55 16.70 -5.49
C LEU A 45 -9.66 16.27 -4.53
N LEU A 46 -10.12 17.15 -3.65
CA LEU A 46 -11.18 16.85 -2.69
C LEU A 46 -12.47 16.39 -3.40
N ARG A 47 -12.82 17.01 -4.53
CA ARG A 47 -13.99 16.61 -5.34
C ARG A 47 -13.86 15.22 -5.96
N LYS A 48 -12.63 14.72 -6.13
CA LYS A 48 -12.34 13.43 -6.78
C LYS A 48 -11.91 12.34 -5.79
N ALA A 49 -11.37 12.74 -4.63
CA ALA A 49 -10.76 11.84 -3.68
C ALA A 49 -11.83 11.06 -2.92
N LYS A 50 -11.67 9.73 -2.87
CA LYS A 50 -12.52 8.84 -2.07
C LYS A 50 -12.00 8.65 -0.64
N SER A 51 -10.80 9.16 -0.33
CA SER A 51 -10.14 8.95 0.96
C SER A 51 -9.11 10.04 1.24
N VAL A 52 -9.01 10.43 2.51
CA VAL A 52 -8.00 11.36 3.06
C VAL A 52 -6.58 10.94 2.69
N SER A 53 -6.31 9.63 2.57
CA SER A 53 -5.00 9.10 2.18
C SER A 53 -4.52 9.63 0.82
N THR A 54 -5.45 9.93 -0.09
CA THR A 54 -5.14 10.48 -1.42
C THR A 54 -4.59 11.90 -1.29
N ILE A 55 -5.19 12.69 -0.40
CA ILE A 55 -4.81 14.09 -0.17
C ILE A 55 -3.48 14.15 0.57
N HIS A 56 -3.29 13.32 1.60
CA HIS A 56 -1.99 13.20 2.26
C HIS A 56 -0.87 12.77 1.30
N ALA A 57 -1.14 11.81 0.41
CA ALA A 57 -0.16 11.42 -0.60
C ALA A 57 0.27 12.60 -1.49
N ALA A 58 -0.70 13.41 -1.93
CA ALA A 58 -0.44 14.62 -2.72
C ALA A 58 0.29 15.73 -1.95
N VAL A 59 0.07 15.86 -0.64
CA VAL A 59 0.83 16.80 0.20
C VAL A 59 2.28 16.33 0.35
N TYR A 60 2.49 15.05 0.67
CA TYR A 60 3.83 14.50 0.88
C TYR A 60 4.67 14.46 -0.39
N GLU A 61 4.08 14.20 -1.55
CA GLU A 61 4.83 14.21 -2.82
C GLU A 61 5.34 15.61 -3.17
N VAL A 62 4.52 16.65 -2.95
CA VAL A 62 4.85 18.01 -3.38
C VAL A 62 5.89 18.58 -2.43
N ALA A 63 5.78 18.31 -1.13
CA ALA A 63 6.84 18.58 -0.17
C ALA A 63 8.15 17.84 -0.54
N TRP A 64 8.07 16.56 -0.92
CA TRP A 64 9.24 15.79 -1.33
C TRP A 64 9.87 16.34 -2.61
N ALA A 65 9.07 16.71 -3.62
CA ALA A 65 9.55 17.27 -4.88
C ALA A 65 10.22 18.64 -4.67
N HIS A 66 9.65 19.52 -3.85
CA HIS A 66 10.24 20.82 -3.53
C HIS A 66 11.53 20.66 -2.71
N LYS A 67 11.55 19.73 -1.74
CA LYS A 67 12.78 19.39 -1.00
C LYS A 67 13.91 18.92 -1.93
N LYS A 68 13.60 18.22 -3.03
CA LYS A 68 14.60 17.78 -4.02
C LYS A 68 15.17 18.90 -4.88
N VAL A 69 14.46 20.01 -5.02
CA VAL A 69 14.90 21.19 -5.78
C VAL A 69 15.38 22.31 -4.83
N ALA A 70 15.54 22.01 -3.53
CA ALA A 70 15.88 22.98 -2.48
C ALA A 70 14.95 24.22 -2.46
N ALA A 71 13.71 24.05 -2.91
CA ALA A 71 12.70 25.10 -2.96
C ALA A 71 11.83 25.10 -1.70
N VAL A 72 11.28 26.26 -1.33
CA VAL A 72 10.33 26.38 -0.23
C VAL A 72 9.12 25.49 -0.52
N SER A 73 8.76 24.63 0.44
CA SER A 73 7.66 23.70 0.25
C SER A 73 6.32 24.45 0.34
N PRO A 74 5.45 24.38 -0.69
CA PRO A 74 4.16 25.07 -0.69
C PRO A 74 3.21 24.55 0.38
N THR A 75 3.52 23.41 0.98
CA THR A 75 2.79 22.78 2.09
C THR A 75 2.86 23.57 3.40
N GLU A 76 3.87 24.42 3.57
CA GLU A 76 3.99 25.25 4.77
C GLU A 76 3.04 26.45 4.77
N HIS A 77 2.47 26.78 3.61
CA HIS A 77 1.54 27.89 3.48
C HIS A 77 0.26 27.66 4.32
N PRO A 78 -0.20 28.65 5.11
CA PRO A 78 -1.33 28.50 6.03
C PRO A 78 -2.61 28.06 5.31
N LEU A 79 -2.85 28.56 4.09
CA LEU A 79 -4.00 28.17 3.26
C LEU A 79 -3.98 26.67 2.93
N VAL A 80 -2.81 26.09 2.66
CA VAL A 80 -2.68 24.66 2.35
C VAL A 80 -3.00 23.83 3.60
N LYS A 81 -2.49 24.23 4.77
CA LYS A 81 -2.81 23.57 6.05
C LYS A 81 -4.31 23.61 6.34
N GLN A 82 -4.95 24.76 6.17
CA GLN A 82 -6.41 24.89 6.35
C GLN A 82 -7.20 24.01 5.38
N MET A 83 -6.80 23.95 4.10
CA MET A 83 -7.46 23.12 3.09
C MET A 83 -7.31 21.62 3.37
N VAL A 84 -6.15 21.19 3.87
CA VAL A 84 -5.93 19.79 4.29
C VAL A 84 -6.84 19.44 5.48
N GLU A 85 -6.96 20.33 6.47
CA GLU A 85 -7.85 20.11 7.62
C GLU A 85 -9.34 20.11 7.23
N ALA A 86 -9.75 20.99 6.32
CA ALA A 86 -11.11 20.98 5.77
C ALA A 86 -11.38 19.67 5.01
N ALA A 87 -10.44 19.23 4.18
CA ALA A 87 -10.53 17.99 3.43
C ALA A 87 -10.60 16.75 4.34
N LYS A 88 -9.84 16.73 5.44
CA LYS A 88 -9.94 15.68 6.48
C LYS A 88 -11.34 15.62 7.05
N ARG A 89 -11.91 16.76 7.46
CA ARG A 89 -13.27 16.82 8.01
C ARG A 89 -14.30 16.26 7.03
N ILE A 90 -14.25 16.69 5.78
CA ILE A 90 -15.20 16.27 4.74
C ILE A 90 -15.10 14.76 4.43
N LEU A 91 -13.87 14.23 4.31
CA LEU A 91 -13.66 12.83 3.93
C LEU A 91 -13.69 11.84 5.09
N CYS A 92 -13.49 12.28 6.34
CA CYS A 92 -13.62 11.42 7.53
C CYS A 92 -15.08 11.15 7.92
N ILE A 93 -16.03 11.96 7.44
CA ILE A 93 -17.46 11.72 7.64
C ILE A 93 -17.92 10.47 6.85
N ALA A 94 -17.23 10.12 5.76
CA ALA A 94 -17.58 8.95 4.97
C ALA A 94 -17.27 7.65 5.74
N PRO A 95 -18.23 6.70 5.86
CA PRO A 95 -17.99 5.45 6.56
C PRO A 95 -16.83 4.69 5.91
N LYS A 96 -15.83 4.38 6.73
CA LYS A 96 -14.67 3.62 6.30
C LYS A 96 -15.13 2.18 6.06
N ASN A 97 -15.40 1.82 4.80
CA ASN A 97 -15.65 0.43 4.38
C ASN A 97 -14.41 -0.42 4.63
N ARG A 98 -14.21 -0.82 5.89
CA ARG A 98 -13.16 -1.76 6.28
C ARG A 98 -13.54 -3.10 5.67
N LYS A 99 -12.64 -3.67 4.86
CA LYS A 99 -12.81 -5.03 4.36
C LYS A 99 -12.93 -5.97 5.56
N GLN A 100 -13.90 -6.87 5.53
CA GLN A 100 -14.05 -7.88 6.57
C GLN A 100 -12.81 -8.78 6.61
N PRO A 101 -12.30 -9.15 7.79
CA PRO A 101 -11.18 -10.06 7.90
C PRO A 101 -11.56 -11.45 7.35
N LEU A 102 -10.61 -12.14 6.74
CA LEU A 102 -10.79 -13.52 6.31
C LEU A 102 -10.88 -14.43 7.55
N GLY A 103 -12.08 -14.93 7.84
CA GLY A 103 -12.30 -15.97 8.85
C GLY A 103 -11.82 -17.37 8.41
N ILE A 104 -11.57 -18.23 9.39
CA ILE A 104 -11.11 -19.62 9.17
C ILE A 104 -12.13 -20.44 8.37
N ASP A 105 -13.43 -20.15 8.51
CA ASP A 105 -14.51 -20.83 7.79
C ASP A 105 -14.42 -20.61 6.29
N HIS A 106 -13.95 -19.44 5.85
CA HIS A 106 -13.75 -19.16 4.43
C HIS A 106 -12.64 -20.01 3.84
N ILE A 107 -11.58 -20.27 4.61
CA ILE A 107 -10.44 -21.07 4.19
C ILE A 107 -10.81 -22.54 4.15
N LYS A 108 -11.50 -23.04 5.19
CA LYS A 108 -12.03 -24.41 5.19
C LYS A 108 -12.95 -24.66 3.99
N LYS A 109 -13.81 -23.70 3.65
CA LYS A 109 -14.66 -23.76 2.44
C LYS A 109 -13.82 -23.80 1.15
N LEU A 110 -12.76 -22.99 1.07
CA LEU A 110 -11.86 -22.94 -0.09
C LEU A 110 -11.13 -24.28 -0.30
N VAL A 111 -10.54 -24.83 0.77
CA VAL A 111 -9.83 -26.11 0.75
C VAL A 111 -10.78 -27.26 0.40
N ARG A 112 -11.98 -27.30 0.97
CA ARG A 112 -13.00 -28.31 0.60
C ARG A 112 -13.39 -28.24 -0.86
N LYS A 113 -13.51 -27.04 -1.43
CA LYS A 113 -13.96 -26.82 -2.81
C LYS A 113 -12.87 -27.09 -3.86
N PHE A 114 -11.62 -26.80 -3.54
CA PHE A 114 -10.51 -26.82 -4.52
C PHE A 114 -9.36 -27.78 -4.18
N GLY A 115 -9.40 -28.43 -3.03
CA GLY A 115 -8.39 -29.41 -2.62
C GLY A 115 -8.55 -30.78 -3.27
N GLY A 116 -9.73 -31.11 -3.79
CA GLY A 116 -10.11 -32.45 -4.28
C GLY A 116 -9.61 -32.85 -5.67
N GLY A 117 -8.81 -32.03 -6.34
CA GLY A 117 -8.13 -32.42 -7.58
C GLY A 117 -8.93 -32.14 -8.87
N GLY A 118 -8.25 -31.50 -9.81
CA GLY A 118 -8.73 -31.26 -11.17
C GLY A 118 -8.01 -30.11 -11.86
N ASP A 119 -7.58 -29.09 -11.09
CA ASP A 119 -6.93 -27.91 -11.63
C ASP A 119 -5.76 -27.47 -10.75
N LEU A 120 -4.54 -27.65 -11.26
CA LEU A 120 -3.30 -27.34 -10.57
C LEU A 120 -3.22 -25.86 -10.17
N SER A 121 -3.78 -24.96 -10.99
CA SER A 121 -3.78 -23.52 -10.72
C SER A 121 -4.64 -23.18 -9.50
N LYS A 122 -5.81 -23.82 -9.40
CA LYS A 122 -6.74 -23.61 -8.27
C LYS A 122 -6.18 -24.19 -6.97
N LEU A 123 -5.49 -25.33 -7.06
CA LEU A 123 -4.77 -25.92 -5.93
C LEU A 123 -3.66 -24.98 -5.45
N GLN A 124 -2.85 -24.45 -6.36
CA GLN A 124 -1.76 -23.52 -6.04
C GLN A 124 -2.28 -22.25 -5.34
N ILE A 125 -3.35 -21.64 -5.86
CA ILE A 125 -3.98 -20.46 -5.25
C ILE A 125 -4.51 -20.79 -3.85
N THR A 126 -5.14 -21.94 -3.69
CA THR A 126 -5.67 -22.41 -2.40
C THR A 126 -4.55 -22.62 -1.38
N CYS A 127 -3.45 -23.25 -1.77
CA CYS A 127 -2.25 -23.38 -0.93
C CYS A 127 -1.68 -22.01 -0.55
N LEU A 128 -1.54 -21.08 -1.49
CA LEU A 128 -1.03 -19.73 -1.20
C LEU A 128 -1.89 -18.96 -0.20
N ILE A 129 -3.22 -19.06 -0.32
CA ILE A 129 -4.17 -18.41 0.61
C ILE A 129 -4.07 -19.04 2.00
N THR A 130 -4.05 -20.37 2.10
CA THR A 130 -3.94 -21.09 3.38
C THR A 130 -2.60 -20.81 4.06
N LEU A 131 -1.49 -20.79 3.30
CA LEU A 131 -0.17 -20.42 3.79
C LEU A 131 -0.16 -18.96 4.28
N GLY A 132 -0.67 -18.03 3.47
CA GLY A 132 -0.76 -16.61 3.86
C GLY A 132 -1.56 -16.40 5.15
N TYR A 133 -2.65 -17.14 5.34
CA TYR A 133 -3.44 -17.09 6.57
C TYR A 133 -2.72 -17.70 7.78
N SER A 134 -2.14 -18.89 7.62
CA SER A 134 -1.48 -19.61 8.73
C SER A 134 -0.23 -18.89 9.24
N VAL A 135 0.46 -18.15 8.37
CA VAL A 135 1.72 -17.51 8.73
C VAL A 135 1.51 -16.08 9.26
N PHE A 136 0.37 -15.43 8.98
CA PHE A 136 -0.09 -14.07 9.42
C PHE A 136 0.86 -12.88 9.14
N LEU A 137 2.17 -13.11 9.09
CA LEU A 137 3.26 -12.14 9.02
C LEU A 137 3.80 -11.93 7.60
N LEU A 138 3.27 -12.67 6.61
CA LEU A 138 3.75 -12.61 5.24
C LEU A 138 2.97 -11.61 4.40
N ARG A 139 3.70 -10.69 3.78
CA ARG A 139 3.18 -9.91 2.65
C ARG A 139 3.24 -10.77 1.39
N CYS A 140 2.42 -10.45 0.40
CA CYS A 140 2.45 -11.14 -0.91
C CYS A 140 3.84 -11.09 -1.57
N ASP A 141 4.61 -10.01 -1.36
CA ASP A 141 5.99 -9.90 -1.83
C ASP A 141 6.94 -10.91 -1.17
N ASP A 142 6.69 -11.27 0.09
CA ASP A 142 7.49 -12.27 0.81
C ASP A 142 7.09 -13.69 0.35
N LEU A 143 5.80 -13.94 0.10
CA LEU A 143 5.31 -15.18 -0.51
C LEU A 143 5.88 -15.41 -1.92
N ALA A 144 5.99 -14.37 -2.74
CA ALA A 144 6.52 -14.48 -4.10
C ALA A 144 8.01 -14.84 -4.15
N LYS A 145 8.76 -14.58 -3.07
CA LYS A 145 10.20 -14.88 -2.96
C LYS A 145 10.49 -16.23 -2.33
N LEU A 146 9.47 -16.90 -1.81
CA LEU A 146 9.60 -18.18 -1.11
C LEU A 146 10.10 -19.25 -2.08
N LYS A 147 11.20 -19.92 -1.74
CA LYS A 147 11.71 -21.08 -2.48
C LYS A 147 11.40 -22.36 -1.74
N LYS A 148 11.38 -23.48 -2.46
CA LYS A 148 11.21 -24.83 -1.87
C LYS A 148 12.25 -25.12 -0.77
N GLN A 149 13.45 -24.56 -0.91
CA GLN A 149 14.58 -24.73 0.01
C GLN A 149 14.31 -24.11 1.39
N ASP A 150 13.43 -23.13 1.43
CA ASP A 150 13.10 -22.36 2.63
C ASP A 150 12.02 -23.05 3.47
N VAL A 151 11.52 -24.22 3.03
CA VAL A 151 10.41 -24.94 3.67
C VAL A 151 10.87 -26.32 4.13
N LEU A 152 10.82 -26.56 5.45
CA LEU A 152 11.07 -27.87 6.05
C LEU A 152 9.77 -28.46 6.57
N PHE A 153 9.49 -29.70 6.17
CA PHE A 153 8.30 -30.44 6.59
C PHE A 153 8.68 -31.41 7.71
N TYR A 154 7.98 -31.31 8.84
CA TYR A 154 8.02 -32.28 9.93
C TYR A 154 6.65 -32.95 10.07
N LYS A 155 6.58 -34.04 10.85
CA LYS A 155 5.36 -34.86 10.99
C LYS A 155 4.15 -34.06 11.52
N ASP A 156 4.39 -33.16 12.48
CA ASP A 156 3.32 -32.40 13.14
C ASP A 156 3.19 -30.96 12.64
N HIS A 157 4.20 -30.46 11.96
CA HIS A 157 4.28 -29.05 11.61
C HIS A 157 5.24 -28.77 10.46
N MET A 158 5.07 -27.61 9.85
CA MET A 158 5.96 -27.11 8.80
C MET A 158 6.71 -25.88 9.32
N TRP A 159 8.01 -25.82 9.04
CA TRP A 159 8.85 -24.65 9.27
C TRP A 159 9.10 -23.94 7.94
N ILE A 160 8.91 -22.63 7.95
CA ILE A 160 9.28 -21.77 6.84
C ILE A 160 10.33 -20.78 7.34
N PHE A 161 11.46 -20.73 6.64
CA PHE A 161 12.57 -19.84 6.93
C PHE A 161 12.49 -18.61 6.04
N PHE A 162 12.52 -17.42 6.64
CA PHE A 162 12.61 -16.18 5.88
C PHE A 162 13.94 -15.50 6.13
N LYS A 163 14.71 -15.28 5.06
CA LYS A 163 15.89 -14.43 5.11
C LYS A 163 15.45 -12.98 4.95
N ARG A 164 15.07 -12.32 6.06
CA ARG A 164 15.10 -10.85 6.13
C ARG A 164 16.50 -10.44 6.55
N GLU A 165 16.99 -9.33 6.02
CA GLU A 165 18.38 -8.86 6.14
C GLU A 165 18.94 -8.79 7.58
N LYS A 166 18.12 -8.96 8.63
CA LYS A 166 18.57 -9.02 10.03
C LYS A 166 17.83 -10.00 10.97
N LEU A 167 16.85 -10.80 10.52
CA LEU A 167 16.09 -11.72 11.40
C LEU A 167 15.63 -12.97 10.64
N ILE A 168 15.94 -14.15 11.20
CA ILE A 168 15.36 -15.43 10.78
C ILE A 168 14.05 -15.59 11.56
N ASN A 169 12.91 -15.41 10.90
CA ASN A 169 11.62 -15.74 11.48
C ASN A 169 11.29 -17.18 11.12
N ILE A 170 11.09 -18.03 12.14
CA ILE A 170 10.61 -19.40 12.00
C ILE A 170 9.12 -19.37 12.32
N VAL A 171 8.28 -19.75 11.36
CA VAL A 171 6.84 -19.89 11.62
C VAL A 171 6.48 -21.37 11.63
N ARG A 172 5.96 -21.81 12.77
CA ARG A 172 5.46 -23.17 12.98
C ARG A 172 4.00 -23.24 12.57
N VAL A 173 3.75 -23.80 11.39
CA VAL A 173 2.38 -24.09 10.92
C VAL A 173 1.99 -25.46 11.48
N HIS A 174 1.06 -25.51 12.42
CA HIS A 174 0.48 -26.77 12.89
C HIS A 174 -0.55 -27.27 11.88
N GLY A 175 -0.61 -28.59 11.68
CA GLY A 175 -1.46 -29.26 10.69
C GLY A 175 -2.92 -28.78 10.73
N PHE A 176 -3.39 -28.29 9.59
CA PHE A 176 -4.81 -27.97 9.29
C PHE A 176 -5.43 -28.99 8.33
N LEU A 177 -4.84 -30.19 8.24
CA LEU A 177 -5.38 -31.32 7.49
C LEU A 177 -6.22 -32.18 8.43
#